data_AF-A0A7G1HVB8-F1
#
_entry.id   AF-A0A7G1HVB8-F1
#
_cell.length_a   1.000
_cell.length_b   1.000
_cell.length_c   1.000
_cell.angle_alpha   90.00
_cell.angle_beta   90.00
_cell.angle_gamma   90.00
#
_symmetry.space_group_name_H-M   'P 1'
#
loop_
_entity.id
_entity.type
_entity.pdbx_description
1 polymer ?
#
loop_
_entity_poly.entity_id
_entity_poly.type
_entity_poly.pdbx_seq_one_letter_code
_entity_poly.pdbx_strand_id
1 'polypeptide(L)' 'MERTFKTNAKCAGCVAKIGEKLNHTPGITEWSIDLTNPNRTLLINSSLTDNEIITLVSEAGFKAEKLA' A
#
# COMPACT_ATOMS: atom_id res chain seq x y z
N MET A 1 5.30 -5.82 11.16
CA MET A 1 6.61 -5.88 10.47
C MET A 1 6.57 -4.84 9.39
N GLU A 2 7.56 -3.95 9.32
CA GLU A 2 7.60 -2.91 8.29
C GLU A 2 8.05 -3.51 6.95
N ARG A 3 7.32 -3.19 5.89
CA ARG A 3 7.58 -3.66 4.53
C ARG A 3 7.24 -2.58 3.52
N THR A 4 7.83 -2.72 2.35
CA THR A 4 7.83 -1.67 1.35
C THR A 4 7.35 -2.23 0.02
N PHE A 5 6.45 -1.53 -0.66
CA PHE A 5 5.86 -1.94 -1.93
C PHE A 5 5.93 -0.80 -2.93
N LYS A 6 6.28 -1.11 -4.17
CA LYS A 6 6.11 -0.21 -5.30
C LYS A 6 4.64 -0.15 -5.66
N THR A 7 4.08 1.05 -5.85
CA THR A 7 2.69 1.19 -6.30
C THR A 7 2.58 1.96 -7.61
N ASN A 8 1.39 1.96 -8.22
CA ASN A 8 1.08 2.82 -9.35
C ASN A 8 0.24 4.05 -8.96
N ALA A 9 0.19 4.42 -7.67
CA ALA A 9 -0.55 5.59 -7.20
C ALA A 9 0.11 6.89 -7.72
N LYS A 10 -0.63 7.69 -8.50
CA LYS A 10 -0.09 8.92 -9.14
C LYS A 10 -0.58 10.22 -8.53
N CYS A 11 -1.56 10.17 -7.64
CA CYS A 11 -2.30 11.33 -7.18
C CYS A 11 -2.73 11.19 -5.72
N ALA A 12 -2.97 12.31 -5.02
CA ALA A 12 -3.45 12.27 -3.64
C ALA A 12 -4.78 11.50 -3.51
N GLY A 13 -5.69 11.64 -4.48
CA GLY A 13 -6.94 10.85 -4.50
C GLY A 13 -6.72 9.35 -4.71
N CYS A 14 -5.63 8.97 -5.39
CA CYS A 14 -5.24 7.58 -5.60
C CYS A 14 -4.75 6.97 -4.28
N VAL A 15 -3.95 7.75 -3.53
CA VAL A 15 -3.50 7.39 -2.18
C VAL A 15 -4.67 7.27 -1.22
N ALA A 16 -5.64 8.20 -1.27
CA ALA A 16 -6.82 8.15 -0.42
C ALA A 16 -7.64 6.86 -0.63
N LYS A 17 -7.83 6.42 -1.88
CA LYS A 17 -8.54 5.16 -2.18
C LYS A 17 -7.82 3.92 -1.65
N ILE A 18 -6.50 3.85 -1.86
CA ILE A 18 -5.69 2.76 -1.29
C ILE A 18 -5.79 2.80 0.23
N GLY A 19 -5.67 4.00 0.79
CA GLY A 19 -5.73 4.23 2.22
C GLY A 19 -7.04 3.83 2.88
N GLU A 20 -8.19 4.12 2.27
CA GLU A 20 -9.49 3.65 2.76
C GLU A 20 -9.51 2.11 2.89
N LYS A 21 -8.99 1.41 1.89
CA LYS A 21 -8.93 -0.05 1.91
C LYS A 21 -7.99 -0.57 3.00
N LEU A 22 -6.80 0.03 3.14
CA LEU A 22 -5.82 -0.36 4.15
C LEU A 22 -6.32 -0.04 5.58
N ASN A 23 -6.94 1.13 5.78
CA ASN A 23 -7.49 1.54 7.08
C ASN A 23 -8.63 0.63 7.57
N HIS A 24 -9.42 0.07 6.65
CA HIS A 24 -10.49 -0.87 6.99
C HIS A 24 -10.00 -2.32 7.11
N THR A 25 -8.70 -2.58 6.92
CA THR A 25 -8.16 -3.94 6.99
C THR A 25 -7.59 -4.24 8.38
N PRO A 26 -8.13 -5.23 9.10
CA PRO A 26 -7.56 -5.66 10.37
C PRO A 26 -6.17 -6.28 10.16
N GLY A 27 -5.23 -5.96 11.07
CA GLY A 27 -3.85 -6.43 10.99
C GLY A 27 -2.88 -5.45 10.33
N ILE A 28 -3.38 -4.33 9.78
CA ILE A 28 -2.54 -3.18 9.41
C ILE A 28 -2.45 -2.24 10.62
N THR A 29 -1.23 -1.97 11.05
CA THR A 29 -0.94 -1.06 12.17
C THR A 29 -0.72 0.35 11.65
N GLU A 30 0.07 0.49 10.59
CA GLU A 30 0.43 1.79 10.01
C GLU A 30 0.75 1.63 8.52
N TRP A 31 0.50 2.67 7.74
CA TRP A 31 0.90 2.71 6.34
C TRP A 31 1.12 4.15 5.87
N SER A 32 1.91 4.33 4.81
CA SER A 32 2.17 5.63 4.19
C SER A 32 2.61 5.43 2.74
N ILE A 33 2.17 6.32 1.84
CA ILE A 33 2.61 6.31 0.43
C ILE A 33 3.45 7.54 0.14
N ASP A 34 4.69 7.31 -0.28
CA ASP A 34 5.59 8.35 -0.75
C ASP A 34 5.35 8.60 -2.25
N LEU A 35 4.65 9.69 -2.55
CA LEU A 35 4.43 10.16 -3.92
C LEU A 35 5.63 10.94 -4.50
N THR A 36 6.59 11.35 -3.67
CA THR A 36 7.81 12.04 -4.11
C THR A 36 8.79 11.06 -4.73
N ASN A 37 8.79 9.81 -4.27
CA ASN A 37 9.58 8.74 -4.82
C ASN A 37 9.06 8.34 -6.21
N PRO A 38 9.90 8.23 -7.26
CA PRO A 38 9.48 7.81 -8.60
C PRO A 38 8.80 6.42 -8.61
N ASN A 39 9.11 5.57 -7.64
CA ASN A 39 8.51 4.25 -7.47
C ASN A 39 7.18 4.27 -6.71
N ARG A 40 6.73 5.43 -6.21
CA ARG A 40 5.44 5.59 -5.50
C ARG A 40 5.31 4.56 -4.38
N THR A 41 6.22 4.67 -3.42
CA THR A 41 6.52 3.62 -2.46
C THR A 41 5.49 3.61 -1.33
N LEU A 42 4.80 2.49 -1.15
CA LEU A 42 3.94 2.20 0.00
C LEU A 42 4.78 1.54 1.10
N LEU A 43 4.97 2.25 2.20
CA LEU A 43 5.46 1.70 3.45
C LEU A 43 4.26 1.20 4.25
N ILE A 44 4.34 -0.02 4.78
CA ILE A 44 3.26 -0.61 5.55
C ILE A 44 3.81 -1.46 6.69
N ASN A 45 3.27 -1.24 7.88
CA ASN A 45 3.52 -2.05 9.05
C ASN A 45 2.26 -2.86 9.34
N SER A 46 2.34 -4.17 9.12
CA SER A 46 1.22 -5.08 9.32
C SER A 46 1.69 -6.46 9.80
N SER A 47 0.76 -7.24 10.34
CA SER A 47 0.92 -8.68 10.58
C SER A 47 0.56 -9.52 9.36
N LEU A 48 -0.02 -8.90 8.33
CA LEU A 48 -0.44 -9.57 7.09
C LEU A 48 0.75 -10.03 6.26
N THR A 49 0.50 -10.97 5.37
CA THR A 49 1.47 -11.46 4.39
C THR A 49 1.61 -10.50 3.21
N ASP A 50 2.71 -10.61 2.47
CA ASP A 50 2.96 -9.75 1.31
C ASP A 50 1.88 -9.90 0.23
N ASN A 51 1.39 -11.13 0.00
CA ASN A 51 0.33 -11.41 -0.96
C ASN A 51 -1.01 -10.79 -0.55
N GLU A 52 -1.34 -10.76 0.74
CA GLU A 52 -2.54 -10.10 1.23
C GLU A 52 -2.47 -8.59 0.99
N ILE A 53 -1.33 -7.96 1.28
CA ILE A 53 -1.13 -6.53 1.03
C ILE A 53 -1.27 -6.22 -0.46
N ILE A 54 -0.65 -7.02 -1.33
CA ILE A 54 -0.74 -6.85 -2.78
C ILE A 54 -2.20 -7.00 -3.25
N THR A 55 -2.91 -8.00 -2.73
CA THR A 55 -4.33 -8.23 -3.03
C THR A 55 -5.19 -7.04 -2.62
N LEU A 56 -4.99 -6.49 -1.41
CA LEU A 56 -5.75 -5.33 -0.92
C LEU A 56 -5.56 -4.10 -1.80
N VAL A 57 -4.33 -3.82 -2.23
CA VAL A 57 -4.05 -2.72 -3.15
C VAL A 57 -4.68 -2.97 -4.52
N SER A 58 -4.68 -4.22 -4.99
CA SER A 58 -5.37 -4.66 -6.22
C SER A 58 -6.89 -4.48 -6.15
N GLU A 59 -7.50 -4.84 -5.03
CA GLU A 59 -8.94 -4.63 -4.78
C GLU A 59 -9.32 -3.14 -4.74
N ALA A 60 -8.39 -2.26 -4.34
CA ALA A 60 -8.57 -0.82 -4.43
C ALA A 60 -8.43 -0.28 -5.87
N GLY A 61 -8.08 -1.14 -6.85
CA GLY A 61 -7.90 -0.80 -8.26
C GLY A 61 -6.47 -0.38 -8.63
N PHE A 62 -5.47 -0.69 -7.79
CA PHE A 62 -4.08 -0.29 -7.96
C PHE A 62 -3.15 -1.51 -8.01
N LYS A 63 -1.92 -1.33 -8.47
CA LYS A 63 -0.91 -2.41 -8.45
C LYS A 63 0.07 -2.15 -7.33
N ALA A 64 0.42 -3.20 -6.58
CA ALA A 64 1.50 -3.21 -5.62
C ALA A 64 2.47 -4.35 -5.93
N GLU A 65 3.77 -4.07 -5.83
CA GLU A 65 4.83 -5.06 -6.00
C GLU A 65 5.80 -4.93 -4.82
N LYS A 66 6.14 -6.04 -4.16
CA LYS A 66 7.05 -6.00 -3.02
C LYS A 66 8.43 -5.50 -3.45
N LEU A 67 8.96 -4.52 -2.73
CA LEU A 67 10.34 -4.09 -2.84
C LEU A 67 11.15 -4.84 -1.78
N ALA A 68 12.30 -5.37 -2.21
CA ALA A 68 13.20 -6.16 -1.36
C ALA A 68 13.79 -5.33 -0.22
#